data_AF-A0A8J4XWH0-F1
#
_entry.id   AF-A0A8J4XWH0-F1
#
_cell.length_a   1.000
_cell.length_b   1.000
_cell.length_c   1.000
_cell.angle_alpha   90.00
_cell.angle_beta   90.00
_cell.angle_gamma   90.00
#
_symmetry.space_group_name_H-M   'P 1'
#
loop_
_entity.id
_entity.type
_entity.pdbx_description
1 polymer ?
#
loop_
_entity_poly.entity_id
_entity_poly.type
_entity_poly.pdbx_seq_one_letter_code
_entity_poly.pdbx_strand_id
1 'polypeptide(L)'
;MSKGLGHYLYTKRRQAQDYFESWQSTVYSMVVFGATMVVIFWASVFLYTSFYFTFMPQESITWPIHFHYKSCEDVPGLCSNPSAVIPVLDPKRGSLLVQGQKYRVVVDLEMPESPVINLATRAASNLWLIDKAPIDEITGARLPSKEQVLLRYYHHHREMGKTASGSRKAVVEEVLPFWSRAGIPTTTVIQPARSCQSW
;
A
#
# COMPACT_ATOMS: atom_id res chain seq x y z
N MET A 1 -7.97 -28.58 -94.38
CA MET A 1 -8.41 -27.65 -93.31
C MET A 1 -8.21 -28.17 -91.88
N SER A 2 -8.16 -29.49 -91.62
CA SER A 2 -8.13 -30.06 -90.26
C SER A 2 -6.86 -29.77 -89.41
N LYS A 3 -5.67 -29.69 -90.00
CA LYS A 3 -4.40 -29.51 -89.25
C LYS A 3 -4.26 -28.17 -88.53
N GLY A 4 -4.89 -27.10 -89.03
CA GLY A 4 -4.84 -25.77 -88.40
C GLY A 4 -5.66 -25.64 -87.13
N LEU A 5 -6.77 -26.39 -87.05
CA LEU A 5 -7.68 -26.34 -85.90
C LEU A 5 -7.07 -27.02 -84.66
N GLY A 6 -6.36 -28.14 -84.84
CA GLY A 6 -5.66 -28.83 -83.76
C GLY A 6 -4.55 -27.99 -83.13
N HIS A 7 -3.79 -27.26 -83.95
CA HIS A 7 -2.77 -26.35 -83.47
C HIS A 7 -3.36 -25.15 -82.71
N TYR A 8 -4.45 -24.58 -83.21
CA TYR A 8 -5.15 -23.48 -82.55
C TYR A 8 -5.74 -23.87 -81.19
N LEU A 9 -6.36 -25.06 -81.09
CA LEU A 9 -6.91 -25.55 -79.82
C LEU A 9 -5.80 -25.87 -78.82
N TYR A 10 -4.66 -26.39 -79.27
CA TYR A 10 -3.51 -26.68 -78.43
C TYR A 10 -2.90 -25.39 -77.82
N THR A 11 -2.72 -24.33 -78.61
CA THR A 11 -2.17 -23.06 -78.11
C THR A 11 -3.12 -22.36 -77.13
N LYS A 12 -4.43 -22.37 -77.40
CA LYS A 12 -5.45 -21.84 -76.47
C LYS A 12 -5.47 -22.58 -75.13
N ARG A 13 -5.33 -23.91 -75.13
CA ARG A 13 -5.33 -24.72 -73.92
C ARG A 13 -4.08 -24.48 -73.05
N ARG A 14 -2.93 -24.33 -73.71
CA ARG A 14 -1.66 -24.01 -73.05
C ARG A 14 -1.67 -22.63 -72.41
N GLN A 15 -2.18 -21.61 -73.12
CA GLN A 15 -2.41 -20.29 -72.54
C GLN A 15 -3.32 -20.35 -71.31
N ALA A 16 -4.44 -21.08 -71.37
CA ALA A 16 -5.34 -21.21 -70.23
C ALA A 16 -4.67 -21.89 -69.01
N GLN A 17 -3.78 -22.86 -69.23
CA GLN A 17 -2.99 -23.49 -68.17
C GLN A 17 -1.95 -22.53 -67.57
N ASP A 18 -1.22 -21.78 -68.41
CA ASP A 18 -0.22 -20.80 -67.95
C ASP A 18 -0.87 -19.67 -67.13
N TYR A 19 -2.07 -19.22 -67.52
CA TYR A 19 -2.86 -18.26 -66.73
C TYR A 19 -3.25 -18.83 -65.37
N PHE A 20 -3.61 -20.12 -65.30
CA PHE A 20 -4.05 -20.74 -64.05
C PHE A 20 -2.91 -20.90 -63.04
N GLU A 21 -1.73 -21.35 -63.49
CA GLU A 21 -0.51 -21.47 -62.67
C GLU A 21 -0.02 -20.10 -62.17
N SER A 22 -0.06 -19.08 -63.05
CA SER A 22 0.24 -17.69 -62.69
C SER A 22 -0.71 -17.15 -61.61
N TRP A 23 -2.00 -17.45 -61.72
CA TRP A 23 -2.99 -17.03 -60.73
C TRP A 23 -2.82 -17.73 -59.39
N GLN A 24 -2.55 -19.03 -59.38
CA GLN A 24 -2.34 -19.77 -58.14
C GLN A 24 -1.15 -19.22 -57.35
N SER A 25 0.00 -18.99 -58.00
CA SER A 25 1.18 -18.45 -57.32
C SER A 25 0.93 -17.07 -56.70
N THR A 26 0.18 -16.22 -57.40
CA THR A 26 -0.19 -14.87 -56.92
C THR A 26 -1.12 -14.94 -55.71
N VAL A 27 -2.13 -15.81 -55.75
CA VAL A 27 -3.07 -16.01 -54.63
C VAL A 27 -2.36 -16.59 -53.41
N TYR A 28 -1.49 -17.59 -53.59
CA TYR A 28 -0.71 -18.15 -52.48
C TYR A 28 0.18 -17.08 -51.82
N SER A 29 0.85 -16.26 -52.61
CA SER A 29 1.69 -15.17 -52.08
C SER A 29 0.86 -14.16 -51.27
N MET A 30 -0.32 -13.76 -51.76
CA MET A 30 -1.23 -12.86 -51.04
C MET A 30 -1.74 -13.48 -49.72
N VAL A 31 -2.10 -14.76 -49.74
CA VAL A 31 -2.57 -15.48 -48.55
C VAL A 31 -1.47 -15.58 -47.49
N VAL A 32 -0.24 -15.95 -47.90
CA VAL A 32 0.89 -16.04 -46.98
C VAL A 32 1.21 -14.68 -46.39
N PHE A 33 1.21 -13.61 -47.20
CA PHE A 33 1.44 -12.25 -46.73
C PHE A 33 0.38 -11.81 -45.70
N GLY A 34 -0.90 -12.04 -46.01
CA GLY A 34 -2.01 -11.75 -45.11
C GLY A 34 -1.92 -12.54 -43.80
N ALA A 35 -1.64 -13.84 -43.88
CA ALA A 35 -1.46 -14.71 -42.71
C ALA A 35 -0.28 -14.22 -41.84
N THR A 36 0.83 -13.81 -42.46
CA THR A 36 2.00 -13.27 -41.74
C THR A 36 1.64 -11.99 -41.00
N MET A 37 0.91 -11.06 -41.63
CA MET A 37 0.46 -9.83 -40.98
C MET A 37 -0.45 -10.10 -39.79
N VAL A 38 -1.37 -11.05 -39.92
CA VAL A 38 -2.25 -11.47 -38.82
C VAL A 38 -1.43 -12.05 -37.67
N VAL A 39 -0.48 -12.95 -37.96
CA VAL A 39 0.40 -13.53 -36.93
C VAL A 39 1.23 -12.45 -36.24
N ILE A 40 1.80 -11.49 -36.97
CA ILE A 40 2.56 -10.39 -36.40
C ILE A 40 1.67 -9.52 -35.49
N PHE A 41 0.45 -9.22 -35.93
CA PHE A 41 -0.50 -8.44 -35.14
C PHE A 41 -0.85 -9.17 -33.83
N TRP A 42 -1.18 -10.45 -33.89
CA TRP A 42 -1.46 -11.26 -32.70
C TRP A 42 -0.25 -11.40 -31.78
N ALA A 43 0.94 -11.61 -32.36
CA ALA A 43 2.18 -11.67 -31.59
C ALA A 43 2.47 -10.36 -30.86
N SER A 44 2.22 -9.21 -31.51
CA SER A 44 2.36 -7.88 -30.90
C SER A 44 1.41 -7.70 -29.72
N VAL A 45 0.12 -8.00 -29.90
CA VAL A 45 -0.88 -7.90 -28.81
C VAL A 45 -0.52 -8.84 -27.65
N PHE A 46 -0.15 -10.08 -27.95
CA PHE A 46 0.24 -11.06 -26.94
C PHE A 46 1.47 -10.62 -26.14
N LEU A 47 2.50 -10.14 -26.83
CA LEU A 47 3.74 -9.69 -26.22
C LEU A 47 3.53 -8.42 -25.40
N TYR A 48 2.76 -7.46 -25.90
CA TYR A 48 2.37 -6.27 -25.15
C TYR A 48 1.62 -6.64 -23.87
N THR A 49 0.63 -7.51 -23.97
CA THR A 49 -0.19 -7.95 -22.83
C THR A 49 0.65 -8.68 -21.79
N SER A 50 1.52 -9.60 -22.23
CA SER A 50 2.41 -10.35 -21.35
C SER A 50 3.37 -9.42 -20.61
N PHE A 51 3.98 -8.48 -21.32
CA PHE A 51 4.86 -7.48 -20.70
C PHE A 51 4.10 -6.53 -19.79
N TYR A 52 2.91 -6.10 -20.17
CA TYR A 52 2.06 -5.28 -19.33
C TYR A 52 1.79 -5.97 -17.98
N PHE A 53 1.30 -7.21 -18.00
CA PHE A 53 0.99 -7.92 -16.75
C PHE A 53 2.21 -8.39 -15.96
N THR A 54 3.34 -8.66 -16.63
CA THR A 54 4.57 -9.09 -15.94
C THR A 54 5.33 -7.92 -15.33
N PHE A 55 5.35 -6.76 -16.01
CA PHE A 55 6.20 -5.63 -15.65
C PHE A 55 5.47 -4.41 -15.14
N MET A 56 4.14 -4.27 -15.28
CA MET A 56 3.41 -3.30 -14.48
C MET A 56 3.28 -3.87 -13.07
N PRO A 57 4.06 -3.36 -12.08
CA PRO A 57 3.78 -3.72 -10.71
C PRO A 57 2.38 -3.21 -10.37
N GLN A 58 1.56 -4.08 -9.78
CA GLN A 58 0.38 -3.62 -9.09
C GLN A 58 0.89 -2.80 -7.89
N GLU A 59 0.77 -1.47 -7.97
CA GLU A 59 1.23 -0.53 -6.95
C GLU A 59 0.62 -0.90 -5.59
N SER A 60 1.36 -1.68 -4.82
CA SER A 60 1.01 -2.16 -3.49
C SER A 60 2.24 -1.92 -2.64
N ILE A 61 2.12 -0.93 -1.76
CA ILE A 61 3.24 -0.47 -0.94
C ILE A 61 3.13 -1.19 0.38
N THR A 62 4.12 -2.03 0.67
CA THR A 62 4.21 -2.80 1.91
C THR A 62 5.18 -2.12 2.86
N TRP A 63 4.72 -1.82 4.08
CA TRP A 63 5.54 -1.25 5.14
C TRP A 63 5.72 -2.27 6.27
N PRO A 64 6.93 -2.50 6.78
CA PRO A 64 7.12 -3.33 7.95
C PRO A 64 6.51 -2.64 9.19
N ILE A 65 5.71 -3.37 9.95
CA ILE A 65 5.08 -2.90 11.19
C ILE A 65 5.88 -3.43 12.37
N HIS A 66 6.45 -2.51 13.16
CA HIS A 66 7.12 -2.86 14.42
C HIS A 66 6.21 -2.50 15.60
N PHE A 67 5.72 -3.52 16.29
CA PHE A 67 4.87 -3.32 17.47
C PHE A 67 5.70 -2.93 18.69
N HIS A 68 5.21 -1.91 19.39
CA HIS A 68 5.72 -1.52 20.70
C HIS A 68 4.72 -1.93 21.78
N TYR A 69 5.25 -2.41 22.89
CA TYR A 69 4.51 -2.74 24.10
C TYR A 69 5.33 -2.33 25.33
N LYS A 70 4.65 -2.16 26.45
CA LYS A 70 5.29 -1.90 27.74
C LYS A 70 5.46 -3.21 28.49
N SER A 71 6.70 -3.48 28.91
CA SER A 71 6.99 -4.51 29.89
C SER A 71 6.49 -4.06 31.26
N CYS A 72 6.03 -5.02 32.05
CA CYS A 72 5.75 -4.82 33.45
C CYS A 72 7.07 -4.77 34.24
N GLU A 73 7.13 -3.96 35.30
CA GLU A 73 8.33 -3.76 36.12
C GLU A 73 8.45 -4.83 37.22
N ASP A 74 7.30 -5.30 37.74
CA ASP A 74 7.25 -6.20 38.91
C ASP A 74 7.14 -7.69 38.56
N VAL A 75 6.62 -8.04 37.37
CA VAL A 75 6.46 -9.45 36.94
C VAL A 75 6.81 -9.61 35.46
N PRO A 76 7.33 -10.78 35.06
CA PRO A 76 7.51 -11.10 33.64
C PRO A 76 6.14 -11.18 32.95
N GLY A 77 5.82 -10.21 32.10
CA GLY A 77 4.55 -10.13 31.39
C GLY A 77 4.38 -8.86 30.57
N LEU A 78 3.34 -8.83 29.72
CA LEU A 78 2.95 -7.65 28.95
C LEU A 78 1.92 -6.82 29.73
N CYS A 79 2.16 -5.51 29.83
CA CYS A 79 1.28 -4.57 30.55
C CYS A 79 0.40 -3.74 29.63
N SER A 80 0.66 -3.77 28.32
CA SER A 80 -0.10 -3.02 27.32
C SER A 80 -0.29 -3.85 26.05
N ASN A 81 -1.40 -3.62 25.36
CA ASN A 81 -1.61 -4.18 24.04
C ASN A 81 -0.54 -3.68 23.06
N PRO A 82 -0.11 -4.51 22.09
CA PRO A 82 0.84 -4.10 21.07
C PRO A 82 0.23 -3.00 20.21
N SER A 83 0.99 -1.92 19.98
CA SER A 83 0.58 -0.80 19.14
C SER A 83 1.75 -0.31 18.30
N ALA A 84 1.45 0.17 17.09
CA ALA A 84 2.44 0.68 16.16
C ALA A 84 1.88 1.92 15.45
N VAL A 85 2.74 2.90 15.20
CA VAL A 85 2.42 4.09 14.40
C VAL A 85 3.36 4.11 13.22
N ILE A 86 2.80 3.98 12.02
CA ILE A 86 3.56 3.99 10.77
C ILE A 86 3.29 5.27 9.99
N PRO A 87 4.32 5.97 9.51
CA PRO A 87 4.13 7.07 8.60
C PRO A 87 3.67 6.52 7.24
N VAL A 88 2.53 7.01 6.75
CA VAL A 88 2.00 6.64 5.42
C VAL A 88 2.67 7.42 4.27
N LEU A 89 3.67 8.25 4.62
CA LEU A 89 4.49 9.01 3.67
C LEU A 89 5.84 8.33 3.50
N ASP A 90 6.28 8.15 2.25
CA ASP A 90 7.60 7.62 1.95
C ASP A 90 8.64 8.73 2.17
N PRO A 91 9.64 8.55 3.05
CA PRO A 91 10.67 9.57 3.29
C PRO A 91 11.50 9.89 2.04
N LYS A 92 11.50 9.04 1.00
CA LYS A 92 12.27 9.27 -0.24
C LYS A 92 11.42 9.70 -1.44
N ARG A 93 10.12 9.41 -1.45
CA ARG A 93 9.22 9.63 -2.61
C ARG A 93 8.04 10.58 -2.35
N GLY A 94 7.86 11.10 -1.13
CA GLY A 94 6.81 12.09 -0.81
C GLY A 94 5.47 11.46 -0.40
N SER A 95 4.37 12.19 -0.58
CA SER A 95 3.01 11.73 -0.24
C SER A 95 2.53 10.68 -1.23
N LEU A 96 2.47 9.44 -0.79
CA LEU A 96 2.00 8.31 -1.60
C LEU A 96 0.48 8.25 -1.74
N LEU A 97 -0.24 8.95 -0.85
CA LEU A 97 -1.68 9.07 -0.90
C LEU A 97 -2.04 10.41 -1.52
N VAL A 98 -2.59 10.34 -2.73
CA VAL A 98 -3.18 11.47 -3.44
C VAL A 98 -4.62 11.62 -2.96
N GLN A 99 -5.01 12.85 -2.65
CA GLN A 99 -6.38 13.15 -2.26
C GLN A 99 -7.34 12.80 -3.40
N GLY A 100 -8.45 12.11 -3.07
CA GLY A 100 -9.49 11.74 -4.03
C GLY A 100 -9.35 10.34 -4.65
N GLN A 101 -8.26 9.62 -4.38
CA GLN A 101 -8.10 8.23 -4.83
C GLN A 101 -8.58 7.22 -3.76
N LYS A 102 -9.24 6.14 -4.20
CA LYS A 102 -9.69 5.06 -3.31
C LYS A 102 -8.52 4.11 -3.01
N TYR A 103 -8.25 3.89 -1.73
CA TYR A 103 -7.21 2.97 -1.26
C TYR A 103 -7.81 1.77 -0.52
N ARG A 104 -7.17 0.60 -0.66
CA ARG A 104 -7.46 -0.61 0.12
C ARG A 104 -6.28 -0.88 1.03
N VAL A 105 -6.51 -0.84 2.34
CA VAL A 105 -5.50 -1.18 3.35
C VAL A 105 -5.69 -2.63 3.78
N VAL A 106 -4.61 -3.41 3.74
CA VAL A 106 -4.56 -4.79 4.21
C VAL A 106 -3.44 -4.87 5.24
N VAL A 107 -3.72 -5.51 6.38
CA VAL A 107 -2.75 -5.72 7.44
C VAL A 107 -2.53 -7.22 7.54
N ASP A 108 -1.35 -7.68 7.14
CA ASP A 108 -0.94 -9.07 7.24
C ASP A 108 -0.18 -9.27 8.56
N LEU A 109 -0.77 -10.05 9.47
CA LEU A 109 -0.19 -10.37 10.77
C LEU A 109 0.26 -11.82 10.79
N GLU A 110 1.55 -12.05 11.00
CA GLU A 110 2.12 -13.38 11.17
C GLU A 110 2.06 -13.79 12.65
N MET A 111 1.43 -14.93 12.94
CA MET A 111 1.29 -15.48 14.29
C MET A 111 1.86 -16.91 14.33
N PRO A 112 2.64 -17.27 15.36
CA PRO A 112 3.14 -18.64 15.50
C PRO A 112 2.04 -19.58 15.98
N GLU A 113 2.07 -20.82 15.49
CA GLU A 113 1.23 -21.92 15.98
C GLU A 113 1.71 -22.33 17.37
N SER A 114 1.05 -21.84 18.41
CA SER A 114 1.37 -22.17 19.81
C SER A 114 0.12 -22.65 20.55
N PRO A 115 0.25 -23.52 21.56
CA PRO A 115 -0.91 -24.04 22.29
C PRO A 115 -1.75 -22.92 22.93
N VAL A 116 -1.13 -21.80 23.32
CA VAL A 116 -1.84 -20.65 23.88
C VAL A 116 -2.60 -19.86 22.81
N ILE A 117 -2.03 -19.72 21.60
CA ILE A 117 -2.68 -19.04 20.47
C ILE A 117 -3.84 -19.90 19.92
N ASN A 118 -3.70 -21.22 19.91
CA ASN A 118 -4.74 -22.13 19.43
C ASN A 118 -5.97 -22.14 20.34
N LEU A 119 -5.81 -21.75 21.60
CA LEU A 119 -6.90 -21.50 22.55
C LEU A 119 -7.54 -20.11 22.35
N ALA A 120 -6.81 -19.14 21.80
CA ALA A 120 -7.30 -17.80 21.53
C ALA A 120 -8.17 -17.78 20.25
N THR A 121 -9.47 -17.98 20.43
CA THR A 121 -10.42 -18.18 19.31
C THR A 121 -10.70 -16.91 18.49
N ARG A 122 -10.45 -15.71 19.07
CA ARG A 122 -10.71 -14.43 18.40
C ARG A 122 -9.86 -13.30 18.99
N ALA A 123 -9.13 -12.59 18.13
CA ALA A 123 -8.48 -11.32 18.46
C ALA A 123 -9.15 -10.16 17.70
N ALA A 124 -9.16 -8.98 18.29
CA ALA A 124 -9.66 -7.75 17.66
C ALA A 124 -8.52 -6.76 17.45
N SER A 125 -8.39 -6.24 16.24
CA SER A 125 -7.45 -5.18 15.87
C SER A 125 -8.21 -3.90 15.54
N ASN A 126 -7.66 -2.76 15.96
CA ASN A 126 -8.22 -1.45 15.65
C ASN A 126 -7.22 -0.69 14.78
N LEU A 127 -7.69 -0.12 13.67
CA LEU A 127 -6.89 0.70 12.76
C LEU A 127 -7.40 2.14 12.78
N TRP A 128 -6.49 3.09 12.92
CA TRP A 128 -6.78 4.52 12.95
C TRP A 128 -5.92 5.24 11.93
N LEU A 129 -6.51 6.13 11.12
CA LEU A 129 -5.79 7.02 10.22
C LEU A 129 -5.59 8.37 10.94
N ILE A 130 -4.34 8.78 11.08
CA ILE A 130 -3.96 10.04 11.72
C ILE A 130 -3.43 10.95 10.62
N ASP A 131 -4.19 12.00 10.28
CA ASP A 131 -3.76 13.00 9.32
C ASP A 131 -2.72 13.94 9.96
N LYS A 132 -1.78 14.44 9.15
CA LYS A 132 -0.89 15.55 9.49
C LYS A 132 -1.55 16.90 9.19
N ALA A 133 -2.85 17.02 9.38
CA ALA A 133 -3.45 18.35 9.42
C ALA A 133 -2.72 19.15 10.52
N PRO A 134 -2.34 20.40 10.26
CA PRO A 134 -1.80 21.22 11.30
C PRO A 134 -2.88 21.30 12.41
N ILE A 135 -2.45 21.06 13.64
CA ILE A 135 -3.36 20.73 14.76
C ILE A 135 -4.27 21.92 15.14
N ASP A 136 -4.01 23.09 14.54
CA ASP A 136 -4.83 24.30 14.59
C ASP A 136 -6.18 24.16 13.88
N GLU A 137 -6.29 23.38 12.80
CA GLU A 137 -7.54 23.29 12.02
C GLU A 137 -8.54 22.26 12.59
N ILE A 138 -8.06 21.14 13.14
CA ILE A 138 -8.93 20.06 13.64
C ILE A 138 -9.51 20.34 15.03
N THR A 139 -8.81 21.09 15.88
CA THR A 139 -9.13 21.11 17.32
C THR A 139 -9.72 22.42 17.82
N GLY A 140 -9.66 23.49 17.01
CA GLY A 140 -10.02 24.85 17.45
C GLY A 140 -9.24 25.32 18.69
N ALA A 141 -8.21 24.56 19.11
CA ALA A 141 -7.49 24.73 20.35
C ALA A 141 -6.00 24.70 20.05
N ARG A 142 -5.33 25.84 20.21
CA ARG A 142 -3.88 25.96 20.05
C ARG A 142 -3.20 25.08 21.11
N LEU A 143 -2.65 23.93 20.72
CA LEU A 143 -1.84 23.13 21.66
C LEU A 143 -0.65 23.96 22.16
N PRO A 144 -0.26 23.76 23.43
CA PRO A 144 0.88 24.47 23.98
C PRO A 144 2.16 24.07 23.24
N SER A 145 2.96 25.06 22.83
CA SER A 145 4.26 24.81 22.20
C SER A 145 5.24 24.17 23.20
N LYS A 146 6.30 23.53 22.70
CA LYS A 146 7.37 22.98 23.55
C LYS A 146 7.92 24.02 24.53
N GLU A 147 8.04 25.27 24.08
CA GLU A 147 8.49 26.41 24.90
C GLU A 147 7.49 26.74 26.01
N GLN A 148 6.19 26.73 25.71
CA GLN A 148 5.15 27.00 26.71
C GLN A 148 5.08 25.91 27.78
N VAL A 149 5.26 24.64 27.39
CA VAL A 149 5.34 23.52 28.34
C VAL A 149 6.58 23.64 29.23
N LEU A 150 7.73 23.99 28.64
CA LEU A 150 8.98 24.15 29.37
C LEU A 150 8.93 25.33 30.35
N LEU A 151 8.35 26.46 29.93
CA LEU A 151 8.17 27.65 30.76
C LEU A 151 7.30 27.33 31.99
N ARG A 152 6.22 26.58 31.78
CA ARG A 152 5.32 26.15 32.85
C ARG A 152 6.01 25.18 33.82
N TYR A 153 6.83 24.27 33.31
CA TYR A 153 7.69 23.42 34.14
C TYR A 153 8.65 24.26 35.00
N TYR A 154 9.30 25.24 34.40
CA TYR A 154 10.25 26.10 35.10
C TYR A 154 9.59 26.92 36.21
N HIS A 155 8.39 27.43 35.96
CA HIS A 155 7.57 28.12 36.95
C HIS A 155 7.25 27.21 38.16
N HIS A 156 6.78 25.98 37.92
CA HIS A 156 6.51 25.03 39.00
C HIS A 156 7.79 24.61 39.77
N HIS A 157 8.92 24.46 39.07
CA HIS A 157 10.15 23.98 39.68
C HIS A 157 10.92 25.06 40.44
N ARG A 158 11.05 26.26 39.87
CA ARG A 158 11.87 27.35 40.40
C ARG A 158 11.08 28.32 41.24
N GLU A 159 9.86 28.68 40.82
CA GLU A 159 9.06 29.71 41.51
C GLU A 159 8.17 29.10 42.59
N MET A 160 7.56 27.94 42.33
CA MET A 160 6.78 27.20 43.36
C MET A 160 7.61 26.23 44.20
N GLY A 161 8.93 26.12 43.96
CA GLY A 161 9.83 25.26 44.70
C GLY A 161 9.50 23.76 44.67
N LYS A 162 8.69 23.30 43.69
CA LYS A 162 8.34 21.87 43.59
C LYS A 162 9.54 21.07 43.12
N THR A 163 9.62 19.81 43.54
CA THR A 163 10.64 18.87 43.02
C THR A 163 10.49 18.70 41.51
N ALA A 164 11.54 18.27 40.81
CA ALA A 164 11.49 18.03 39.36
C ALA A 164 10.36 17.05 38.97
N SER A 165 10.12 16.03 39.80
CA SER A 165 9.01 15.08 39.62
C SER A 165 7.65 15.73 39.87
N GLY A 166 7.51 16.53 40.95
CA GLY A 166 6.26 17.25 41.26
C GLY A 166 5.90 18.31 40.21
N SER A 167 6.90 19.01 39.68
CA SER A 167 6.74 20.01 38.61
C SER A 167 6.28 19.36 37.31
N ARG A 168 6.88 18.21 36.96
CA ARG A 168 6.47 17.43 35.79
C ARG A 168 5.02 16.97 35.91
N LYS A 169 4.62 16.43 37.08
CA LYS A 169 3.24 15.99 37.32
C LYS A 169 2.25 17.15 37.18
N ALA A 170 2.54 18.30 37.78
CA ALA A 170 1.68 19.49 37.70
C ALA A 170 1.52 20.00 36.25
N VAL A 171 2.61 20.04 35.48
CA VAL A 171 2.55 20.44 34.07
C VAL A 171 1.75 19.46 33.23
N VAL A 172 1.91 18.15 33.46
CA VAL A 172 1.15 17.12 32.76
C VAL A 172 -0.34 17.25 33.08
N GLU A 173 -0.73 17.41 34.34
CA GLU A 173 -2.12 17.63 34.76
C GLU A 173 -2.75 18.87 34.09
N GLU A 174 -2.00 19.95 33.94
CA GLU A 174 -2.48 21.17 33.27
C GLU A 174 -2.58 21.03 31.75
N VAL A 175 -1.74 20.20 31.13
CA VAL A 175 -1.67 20.03 29.67
C VAL A 175 -2.64 18.94 29.18
N LEU A 176 -2.93 17.92 30.01
CA LEU A 176 -3.83 16.81 29.69
C LEU A 176 -5.21 17.24 29.13
N PRO A 177 -5.90 18.26 29.67
CA PRO A 177 -7.19 18.71 29.13
C PRO A 177 -7.12 19.25 27.70
N PHE A 178 -6.01 19.86 27.30
CA PHE A 178 -5.81 20.33 25.91
C PHE A 178 -5.64 19.15 24.96
N TRP A 179 -4.89 18.14 25.38
CA TRP A 179 -4.67 16.92 24.61
C TRP A 179 -5.95 16.07 24.50
N SER A 180 -6.76 16.03 25.57
CA SER A 180 -8.06 15.33 25.55
C SER A 180 -9.07 16.00 24.62
N ARG A 181 -9.14 17.34 24.61
CA ARG A 181 -9.97 18.11 23.67
C ARG A 181 -9.50 17.98 22.21
N ALA A 182 -8.20 17.82 22.03
CA ALA A 182 -7.59 17.57 20.73
C ALA A 182 -7.77 16.13 20.23
N GLY A 183 -8.40 15.25 21.01
CA GLY A 183 -8.58 13.84 20.64
C GLY A 183 -7.27 13.04 20.56
N ILE A 184 -6.18 13.55 21.15
CA ILE A 184 -4.88 12.89 21.09
C ILE A 184 -4.76 11.90 22.26
N PRO A 185 -4.52 10.60 22.00
CA PRO A 185 -4.38 9.61 23.05
C PRO A 185 -3.14 9.95 23.90
N THR A 186 -3.37 10.35 25.15
CA THR A 186 -2.31 10.53 26.12
C THR A 186 -2.11 9.23 26.87
N THR A 187 -0.87 8.77 26.95
CA THR A 187 -0.55 7.68 27.87
C THR A 187 -0.59 8.28 29.26
N THR A 188 -1.75 8.25 29.91
CA THR A 188 -1.88 8.70 31.29
C THR A 188 -0.82 7.97 32.10
N VAL A 189 0.11 8.73 32.71
CA VAL A 189 1.06 8.21 33.70
C VAL A 189 0.32 7.63 34.91
N ILE A 190 -0.99 7.85 34.98
CA ILE A 190 -1.93 7.24 35.90
C ILE A 190 -2.87 6.32 35.10
N GLN A 191 -2.34 5.31 34.41
CA GLN A 191 -3.11 4.06 34.37
C GLN A 191 -2.86 3.41 35.72
N PRO A 192 -3.90 3.16 36.56
CA PRO A 192 -3.72 2.25 37.68
C PRO A 192 -3.14 0.96 37.09
N ALA A 193 -2.08 0.44 37.71
CA ALA A 193 -1.34 -0.73 37.25
C ALA A 193 -2.33 -1.75 36.67
N ARG A 194 -2.40 -1.83 35.34
CA ARG A 194 -3.19 -2.88 34.71
C ARG A 194 -2.47 -4.15 35.13
N SER A 195 -3.19 -5.00 35.86
CA SER A 195 -2.68 -6.27 36.37
C SER A 195 -1.90 -6.95 35.25
N CYS A 196 -0.60 -7.05 35.43
CA CYS A 196 0.29 -7.69 34.51
C CYS A 196 -0.25 -9.10 34.24
N GLN A 197 -0.50 -9.45 32.99
CA GLN A 197 -0.88 -10.82 32.67
C GLN A 197 0.38 -11.67 32.80
N SER A 198 0.48 -12.43 33.88
CA SER A 198 1.48 -13.48 34.04
C SER A 198 1.09 -14.66 33.17
N TRP A 199 2.05 -15.18 32.40
CA TRP A 199 1.91 -16.43 31.65
C TRP A 199 2.01 -17.64 32.58
#